data_AF-A0A662VJE2-F1
#
_entry.id   AF-A0A662VJE2-F1
#
_cell.length_a   1.000
_cell.length_b   1.000
_cell.length_c   1.000
_cell.angle_alpha   90.00
_cell.angle_beta   90.00
_cell.angle_gamma   90.00
#
_symmetry.space_group_name_H-M   'P 1'
#
loop_
_entity.id
_entity.type
_entity.pdbx_description
1 polymer ?
#
loop_
_entity_poly.entity_id
_entity_poly.type
_entity_poly.pdbx_seq_one_letter_code
_entity_poly.pdbx_strand_id
1 'polypeptide(L)'
;WKHRMLYKRVSHEEVKTMFDALKKLKDVVIFEPLEKYLDDAVEISMKKGVTVYDALYLAQAKAFGCLLTSDEKQWEIANRMGIQSEFIE
;
A
#
# COMPACT_ATOMS: atom_id res chain seq x y z
N TRP A 1 3.08 15.04 -1.57
CA TRP A 1 4.02 15.57 -0.55
C TRP A 1 5.44 15.79 -1.08
N LYS A 2 6.18 14.74 -1.50
CA LYS A 2 7.60 14.86 -1.95
C LYS A 2 7.79 15.94 -3.04
N HIS A 3 6.91 15.96 -4.04
CA HIS A 3 6.92 16.96 -5.12
C HIS A 3 6.81 18.41 -4.63
N ARG A 4 6.15 18.66 -3.50
CA ARG A 4 6.05 19.98 -2.88
C ARG A 4 7.20 20.24 -1.91
N MET A 5 7.49 19.30 -1.02
CA MET A 5 8.39 19.53 0.11
C MET A 5 9.85 19.39 -0.29
N LEU A 6 10.17 18.37 -1.09
CA LEU A 6 11.54 18.07 -1.51
C LEU A 6 11.84 18.68 -2.88
N TYR A 7 10.99 18.41 -3.88
CA TYR A 7 11.32 18.76 -5.26
C TYR A 7 10.86 20.16 -5.69
N LYS A 8 9.99 20.81 -4.90
CA LYS A 8 9.45 22.15 -5.18
C LYS A 8 8.81 22.29 -6.58
N ARG A 9 8.24 21.20 -7.11
CA ARG A 9 7.68 21.10 -8.47
C ARG A 9 6.20 21.46 -8.58
N VAL A 10 5.50 21.57 -7.45
CA VAL A 10 4.06 21.85 -7.42
C VAL A 10 3.74 22.98 -6.43
N SER A 11 2.76 23.79 -6.80
CA SER A 11 2.19 24.87 -6.00
C SER A 11 1.39 24.32 -4.82
N HIS A 12 1.00 25.20 -3.88
CA HIS A 12 0.18 24.78 -2.75
C HIS A 12 -1.25 24.45 -3.21
N GLU A 13 -1.75 25.21 -4.19
CA GLU A 13 -3.07 24.99 -4.78
C GLU A 13 -3.13 23.68 -5.55
N GLU A 14 -2.09 23.34 -6.32
CA GLU A 14 -2.00 22.04 -7.01
C GLU A 14 -2.02 20.87 -6.02
N VAL A 15 -1.30 20.97 -4.91
CA VAL A 15 -1.34 19.95 -3.85
C VAL A 15 -2.74 19.78 -3.29
N LYS A 16 -3.47 20.88 -3.08
CA LYS A 16 -4.85 20.84 -2.58
C LYS A 16 -5.76 20.12 -3.58
N THR A 17 -5.68 20.47 -4.86
CA THR A 17 -6.45 19.81 -5.94
C THR A 17 -6.16 18.31 -6.01
N MET A 18 -4.88 17.91 -5.98
CA MET A 18 -4.48 16.49 -5.98
C MET A 18 -5.01 15.74 -4.75
N PHE A 19 -4.93 16.37 -3.57
CA PHE A 19 -5.40 15.74 -2.33
C PHE A 19 -6.93 15.64 -2.28
N ASP A 20 -7.65 16.62 -2.80
CA ASP A 20 -9.10 16.56 -2.91
C ASP A 20 -9.55 15.48 -3.92
N ALA A 21 -8.78 15.23 -4.97
CA ALA A 21 -8.99 14.07 -5.85
C ALA A 21 -8.77 12.74 -5.10
N LEU A 22 -7.69 12.63 -4.31
CA LEU A 22 -7.40 11.43 -3.51
C LEU A 22 -8.53 11.10 -2.53
N LYS A 23 -9.14 12.10 -1.89
CA LYS A 23 -10.26 11.91 -0.97
C LYS A 23 -11.49 11.26 -1.61
N LYS A 24 -11.66 11.38 -2.93
CA LYS A 24 -12.77 10.74 -3.67
C LYS A 24 -12.58 9.24 -3.84
N LEU A 25 -11.40 8.69 -3.56
CA LEU A 25 -11.18 7.24 -3.60
C LEU A 25 -12.10 6.49 -2.66
N LYS A 26 -12.55 7.10 -1.56
CA LYS A 26 -13.51 6.50 -0.62
C LYS A 26 -14.85 6.11 -1.26
N ASP A 27 -15.16 6.69 -2.43
CA ASP A 27 -16.41 6.44 -3.14
C ASP A 27 -16.31 5.19 -4.03
N VAL A 28 -15.09 4.67 -4.27
CA VAL A 28 -14.80 3.54 -5.17
C VAL A 28 -13.91 2.45 -4.57
N VAL A 29 -13.24 2.73 -3.45
CA VAL A 29 -12.36 1.82 -2.72
C VAL A 29 -12.82 1.72 -1.26
N ILE A 30 -12.87 0.49 -0.76
CA ILE A 30 -13.16 0.22 0.65
C ILE A 30 -11.86 0.34 1.45
N PHE A 31 -11.82 1.28 2.40
CA PHE A 31 -10.73 1.41 3.35
C PHE A 31 -11.01 0.53 4.57
N GLU A 32 -10.30 -0.58 4.68
CA GLU A 32 -10.39 -1.45 5.86
C GLU A 32 -9.54 -0.91 7.03
N PRO A 33 -9.98 -1.15 8.28
CA PRO A 33 -9.18 -0.81 9.46
C PRO A 33 -7.91 -1.66 9.50
N LEU A 34 -6.77 -1.00 9.73
CA LEU A 34 -5.46 -1.67 9.76
C LEU A 34 -5.33 -2.65 10.93
N GLU A 35 -6.07 -2.39 12.01
CA GLU A 35 -6.04 -3.16 13.26
C GLU A 35 -6.39 -4.63 13.03
N LYS A 36 -7.24 -4.89 12.03
CA LYS A 36 -7.63 -6.24 11.60
C LYS A 36 -6.45 -7.08 11.11
N TYR A 37 -5.35 -6.44 10.69
CA TYR A 37 -4.21 -7.09 10.05
C TYR A 37 -2.91 -6.96 10.84
N LEU A 38 -2.91 -6.30 12.01
CA LEU A 38 -1.69 -5.97 12.73
C LEU A 38 -0.89 -7.19 13.17
N ASP A 39 -1.54 -8.21 13.73
CA ASP A 39 -0.85 -9.41 14.24
C ASP A 39 -0.14 -10.15 13.10
N ASP A 40 -0.86 -10.40 12.00
CA ASP A 40 -0.33 -11.02 10.79
C ASP A 40 0.78 -10.16 10.16
N ALA A 41 0.62 -8.83 10.14
CA ALA A 41 1.61 -7.91 9.58
C ALA A 41 2.91 -7.92 10.38
N VAL A 42 2.84 -7.97 11.72
CA VAL A 42 4.04 -8.09 12.56
C VAL A 42 4.75 -9.40 12.27
N GLU A 43 4.03 -10.51 12.21
CA GLU A 43 4.62 -11.83 11.89
C GLU A 43 5.30 -11.84 10.50
N ILE A 44 4.60 -11.32 9.48
CA ILE A 44 5.13 -11.22 8.11
C ILE A 44 6.37 -10.31 8.08
N SER A 45 6.33 -9.17 8.77
CA SER A 45 7.45 -8.22 8.80
C SER A 45 8.74 -8.88 9.32
N MET A 46 8.63 -9.66 10.40
CA MET A 46 9.75 -10.36 11.00
C MET A 46 10.24 -11.52 10.11
N LYS A 47 9.32 -12.29 9.53
CA LYS A 47 9.67 -13.44 8.66
C LYS A 47 10.25 -13.04 7.31
N LYS A 48 9.85 -11.88 6.76
CA LYS A 48 10.19 -11.46 5.40
C LYS A 48 11.14 -10.26 5.33
N GLY A 49 11.50 -9.66 6.47
CA GLY A 49 12.42 -8.51 6.51
C GLY A 49 11.86 -7.29 5.76
N VAL A 50 10.60 -6.96 6.01
CA VAL A 50 9.91 -5.78 5.47
C VAL A 50 9.38 -4.91 6.60
N THR A 51 9.00 -3.67 6.30
CA THR A 51 8.38 -2.81 7.31
C THR A 51 6.99 -3.33 7.68
N VAL A 52 6.50 -2.99 8.88
CA VAL A 52 5.12 -3.32 9.28
C VAL A 52 4.10 -2.72 8.30
N TYR A 53 4.39 -1.54 7.73
CA TYR A 53 3.52 -0.91 6.73
C TYR A 53 3.41 -1.72 5.44
N ASP A 54 4.53 -2.23 4.91
CA ASP A 54 4.50 -3.11 3.74
C ASP A 54 3.83 -4.45 4.06
N ALA A 55 4.08 -4.97 5.26
CA ALA A 55 3.49 -6.21 5.74
C ALA A 55 1.98 -6.11 5.93
N LEU A 56 1.42 -4.94 6.23
CA LEU A 56 -0.03 -4.74 6.31
C LEU A 56 -0.73 -5.03 4.98
N TYR A 57 -0.16 -4.58 3.85
CA TYR A 57 -0.71 -4.88 2.54
C TYR A 57 -0.60 -6.38 2.20
N LEU A 58 0.51 -7.02 2.59
CA LEU A 58 0.69 -8.47 2.42
C LEU A 58 -0.28 -9.29 3.29
N ALA A 59 -0.52 -8.86 4.53
CA ALA A 59 -1.48 -9.47 5.45
C ALA A 59 -2.91 -9.33 4.92
N GLN A 60 -3.25 -8.15 4.40
CA GLN A 60 -4.54 -7.92 3.75
C GLN A 60 -4.69 -8.80 2.49
N ALA A 61 -3.67 -8.84 1.63
CA ALA A 61 -3.69 -9.67 0.43
C ALA A 61 -3.79 -11.17 0.74
N LYS A 62 -3.17 -11.64 1.83
CA LYS A 62 -3.33 -13.01 2.33
C LYS A 62 -4.79 -13.33 2.69
N ALA A 63 -5.53 -12.36 3.23
CA ALA A 63 -6.94 -12.53 3.57
C ALA A 63 -7.88 -12.53 2.34
N PHE A 64 -7.56 -11.74 1.31
CA PHE A 64 -8.38 -11.62 0.09
C PHE A 64 -7.96 -12.56 -1.05
N GLY A 65 -6.75 -13.11 -0.99
CA GLY A 65 -6.19 -14.01 -1.99
C GLY A 65 -5.49 -13.32 -3.17
N CYS A 66 -5.50 -11.98 -3.24
CA CYS A 66 -4.83 -11.24 -4.31
C CYS A 66 -4.15 -9.94 -3.87
N LEU A 67 -3.17 -9.49 -4.65
CA LEU A 67 -2.46 -8.21 -4.48
C LEU A 67 -2.22 -7.51 -5.82
N LEU A 68 -2.53 -6.22 -5.89
CA LEU A 68 -2.07 -5.32 -6.95
C LEU A 68 -1.12 -4.31 -6.34
N THR A 69 0.12 -4.20 -6.85
CA THR A 69 1.11 -3.28 -6.27
C THR A 69 2.10 -2.77 -7.32
N SER A 70 2.60 -1.56 -7.09
CA SER A 70 3.74 -0.99 -7.83
C SER A 70 5.06 -1.13 -7.07
N ASP A 71 5.06 -1.86 -5.95
CA ASP A 71 6.26 -2.20 -5.19
C ASP A 71 6.70 -3.62 -5.54
N GLU A 72 7.81 -3.73 -6.26
CA GLU A 72 8.38 -4.99 -6.73
C GLU A 72 8.66 -5.96 -5.57
N LYS A 73 9.16 -5.45 -4.44
CA LYS A 73 9.47 -6.28 -3.27
C LYS A 73 8.19 -6.85 -2.65
N GLN A 74 7.12 -6.06 -2.57
CA GLN A 74 5.81 -6.57 -2.11
C GLN A 74 5.26 -7.63 -3.07
N TRP A 75 5.32 -7.39 -4.38
CA TRP A 75 4.86 -8.33 -5.39
C TRP A 75 5.58 -9.68 -5.31
N GLU A 76 6.91 -9.67 -5.20
CA GLU A 76 7.71 -10.89 -5.04
C GLU A 76 7.36 -11.66 -3.76
N ILE A 77 7.17 -10.95 -2.64
CA ILE A 77 6.84 -11.58 -1.36
C ILE A 77 5.44 -12.22 -1.43
N ALA A 78 4.47 -11.54 -2.04
CA ALA A 78 3.13 -12.07 -2.25
C ALA A 78 3.15 -13.36 -3.09
N ASN A 79 3.91 -13.38 -4.19
CA ASN A 79 4.11 -14.60 -5.00
C ASN A 79 4.73 -15.74 -4.19
N ARG A 80 5.77 -15.46 -3.39
CA ARG A 80 6.39 -16.45 -2.49
C ARG A 80 5.44 -16.95 -1.40
N MET A 81 4.39 -16.20 -1.08
CA MET A 81 3.32 -16.58 -0.14
C MET A 81 2.17 -17.32 -0.82
N GLY A 82 2.21 -17.52 -2.14
CA GLY A 82 1.14 -18.16 -2.91
C GLY A 82 -0.09 -17.28 -3.13
N ILE A 83 0.05 -15.97 -2.99
CA ILE A 83 -1.00 -14.98 -3.25
C ILE A 83 -0.99 -14.63 -4.73
N GLN A 84 -2.16 -14.56 -5.38
CA GLN A 84 -2.26 -14.09 -6.76
C GLN A 84 -1.85 -12.61 -6.83
N SER A 85 -0.72 -12.28 -7.46
CA SER A 85 -0.24 -10.90 -7.51
C SER A 85 0.08 -10.38 -8.91
N GLU A 86 -0.28 -9.11 -9.14
CA GLU A 86 0.05 -8.35 -10.35
C GLU A 86 0.92 -7.13 -9.97
N PHE A 87 1.92 -6.86 -10.80
CA PHE A 87 2.82 -5.72 -10.68
C PHE A 87 2.46 -4.65 -11.73
N ILE A 88 2.40 -3.38 -11.32
CA ILE A 88 2.18 -2.24 -12.21
C ILE A 88 3.35 -1.26 -12.07
N GLU A 89 3.97 -0.89 -13.20
CA GLU A 89 5.04 0.11 -13.30
C GLU A 89 4.54 1.56 -13.13
#